data_AF-F1W3X8-F1
#
_entry.id   AF-F1W3X8-F1
#
_cell.length_a   1.000
_cell.length_b   1.000
_cell.length_c   1.000
_cell.angle_alpha   90.00
_cell.angle_beta   90.00
_cell.angle_gamma   90.00
#
_symmetry.space_group_name_H-M   'P 1'
#
loop_
_entity.id
_entity.type
_entity.pdbx_description
1 polymer ?
#
loop_
_entity_poly.entity_id
_entity_poly.type
_entity_poly.pdbx_seq_one_letter_code
_entity_poly.pdbx_strand_id
1 'polypeptide(L)'
;MPFFVRPIARKLCEQVQLKLIDPNLATAMAYMEQHLATHAWFAGEQITMADFQMSFAVEAALSRAVNAGRYPALTAYKKKMNARPAYQRAIVKGGPVMMSA
;
A
#
# COMPACT_ATOMS: atom_id res chain seq x y z
N MET A 1 17.13 25.92 -6.87
CA MET A 1 15.86 26.37 -7.48
C MET A 1 15.47 27.72 -6.91
N PRO A 2 15.27 28.76 -7.75
CA PRO A 2 14.87 30.10 -7.30
C PRO A 2 13.62 30.05 -6.44
N PHE A 3 13.57 30.88 -5.39
CA PHE A 3 12.52 30.85 -4.37
C PHE A 3 11.10 30.98 -4.97
N PHE A 4 10.93 31.80 -6.02
CA PHE A 4 9.63 32.08 -6.65
C PHE A 4 9.10 30.96 -7.57
N VAL A 5 9.95 30.05 -8.06
CA VAL A 5 9.53 28.93 -8.93
C VAL A 5 9.02 27.74 -8.11
N ARG A 6 9.51 27.59 -6.87
CA ARG A 6 9.10 26.52 -5.94
C ARG A 6 7.58 26.42 -5.72
N PRO A 7 6.83 27.50 -5.43
CA PRO A 7 5.37 27.39 -5.23
C PRO A 7 4.62 26.98 -6.50
N ILE A 8 5.08 27.43 -7.68
CA ILE A 8 4.49 27.07 -8.97
C ILE A 8 4.71 25.57 -9.25
N ALA A 9 5.94 25.10 -9.09
CA ALA A 9 6.27 23.69 -9.24
C ALA A 9 5.48 22.80 -8.27
N ARG A 10 5.35 23.22 -7.00
CA ARG A 10 4.55 22.49 -6.00
C ARG A 10 3.08 22.38 -6.43
N LYS A 11 2.47 23.48 -6.86
CA LYS A 11 1.07 23.49 -7.32
C LYS A 11 0.85 22.59 -8.54
N LEU A 12 1.81 22.55 -9.46
CA LEU A 12 1.76 21.62 -10.61
C LEU A 12 1.82 20.16 -10.15
N CYS A 13 2.76 19.82 -9.26
CA CYS A 13 2.86 18.47 -8.69
C CYS A 13 1.58 18.06 -7.94
N GLU A 14 0.99 18.97 -7.15
CA GLU A 14 -0.28 18.75 -6.46
C GLU A 14 -1.41 18.45 -7.45
N GLN A 15 -1.48 19.18 -8.57
CA GLN A 15 -2.50 18.91 -9.60
C GLN A 15 -2.32 17.56 -10.28
N VAL A 16 -1.07 17.15 -10.57
CA VAL A 16 -0.76 15.82 -11.11
C VAL A 16 -1.16 14.74 -10.10
N GLN A 17 -0.83 14.92 -8.83
CA GLN A 17 -1.20 14.01 -7.76
C GLN A 17 -2.72 13.83 -7.71
N LEU A 18 -3.47 14.92 -7.62
CA LEU A 18 -4.93 14.90 -7.48
C LEU A 18 -5.65 14.37 -8.72
N LYS A 19 -5.17 14.67 -9.93
CA LYS A 19 -5.89 14.33 -11.17
C LYS A 19 -5.49 12.98 -11.76
N LEU A 20 -4.25 12.55 -11.53
CA LEU A 20 -3.69 11.37 -12.21
C LEU A 20 -3.28 10.27 -11.23
N ILE A 21 -2.78 10.60 -10.04
CA ILE A 21 -2.22 9.59 -9.13
C ILE A 21 -3.29 9.11 -8.14
N ASP A 22 -3.94 10.02 -7.44
CA ASP A 22 -4.93 9.70 -6.41
C ASP A 22 -6.13 8.88 -6.95
N PRO A 23 -6.70 9.19 -8.13
CA PRO A 23 -7.80 8.39 -8.67
C PRO A 23 -7.38 6.96 -9.05
N ASN A 24 -6.17 6.79 -9.57
CA ASN A 24 -5.61 5.48 -9.90
C ASN A 24 -5.32 4.67 -8.64
N LEU A 25 -4.78 5.32 -7.60
CA LEU A 25 -4.57 4.67 -6.30
C LEU A 25 -5.91 4.25 -5.68
N ALA A 26 -6.93 5.11 -5.71
CA ALA A 26 -8.26 4.80 -5.20
C ALA A 26 -8.88 3.59 -5.92
N THR A 27 -8.76 3.56 -7.25
CA THR A 27 -9.23 2.44 -8.09
C THR A 27 -8.51 1.14 -7.72
N ALA A 28 -7.17 1.17 -7.64
CA ALA A 28 -6.37 0.01 -7.28
C ALA A 28 -6.69 -0.50 -5.86
N MET A 29 -6.83 0.41 -4.89
CA MET A 29 -7.19 0.04 -3.52
C MET A 29 -8.58 -0.58 -3.45
N ALA A 30 -9.57 -0.03 -4.16
CA ALA A 30 -10.91 -0.59 -4.24
C ALA A 30 -10.90 -2.00 -4.87
N TYR A 31 -10.14 -2.19 -5.94
CA TYR A 31 -9.99 -3.49 -6.59
C TYR A 31 -9.38 -4.54 -5.67
N MET A 32 -8.26 -4.21 -5.01
CA MET A 32 -7.61 -5.14 -4.08
C MET A 32 -8.49 -5.47 -2.87
N GLU A 33 -9.19 -4.47 -2.32
CA GLU A 33 -10.14 -4.65 -1.21
C GLU A 33 -11.28 -5.60 -1.61
N GLN A 34 -11.89 -5.37 -2.76
CA GLN A 34 -12.96 -6.24 -3.27
C GLN A 34 -12.46 -7.68 -3.51
N HIS A 35 -11.26 -7.83 -4.05
CA HIS A 35 -10.67 -9.15 -4.29
C HIS A 35 -10.40 -9.89 -2.97
N LEU A 36 -9.72 -9.25 -2.01
CA LEU A 36 -9.36 -9.85 -0.74
C LEU A 36 -10.54 -10.00 0.23
N ALA A 37 -11.68 -9.36 -0.05
CA ALA A 37 -12.92 -9.60 0.68
C ALA A 37 -13.47 -11.02 0.44
N THR A 38 -13.13 -11.65 -0.68
CA THR A 38 -13.64 -12.98 -1.05
C THR A 38 -12.55 -14.03 -1.26
N HIS A 39 -11.28 -13.62 -1.33
CA HIS A 39 -10.14 -14.52 -1.55
C HIS A 39 -9.17 -14.49 -0.38
N ALA A 40 -8.60 -15.65 -0.05
CA ALA A 40 -7.56 -15.72 0.97
C ALA A 40 -6.30 -14.95 0.55
N TRP A 41 -5.77 -15.19 -0.65
CA TRP A 41 -4.54 -14.57 -1.16
C TRP A 41 -4.77 -14.03 -2.57
N PHE A 42 -3.83 -13.22 -3.07
CA PHE A 42 -4.00 -12.56 -4.38
C PHE A 42 -4.07 -13.52 -5.57
N ALA A 43 -3.58 -14.76 -5.41
CA ALA A 43 -3.56 -15.77 -6.45
C ALA A 43 -4.25 -17.08 -6.02
N GLY A 44 -5.26 -17.01 -5.14
CA GLY A 44 -6.09 -18.14 -4.73
C GLY A 44 -5.98 -18.49 -3.24
N GLU A 45 -6.13 -19.77 -2.91
CA GLU A 45 -6.23 -20.25 -1.52
C GLU A 45 -4.87 -20.40 -0.82
N GLN A 46 -3.79 -20.49 -1.61
CA GLN A 46 -2.43 -20.63 -1.10
C GLN A 46 -1.62 -19.39 -1.39
N ILE A 47 -0.65 -19.12 -0.52
CA ILE A 47 0.25 -18.00 -0.71
C ILE A 47 1.22 -18.25 -1.86
N THR A 48 1.46 -17.23 -2.68
CA THR A 48 2.33 -17.31 -3.86
C THR A 48 3.29 -16.13 -3.96
N MET A 49 4.14 -16.13 -4.99
CA MET A 49 5.01 -15.00 -5.33
C MET A 49 4.25 -13.67 -5.48
N ALA A 50 2.99 -13.70 -5.95
CA ALA A 50 2.15 -12.51 -6.06
C ALA A 50 1.99 -11.81 -4.70
N ASP A 51 1.78 -12.56 -3.63
CA ASP A 51 1.60 -12.00 -2.29
C ASP A 51 2.87 -11.38 -1.72
N PHE A 52 4.05 -11.91 -2.07
CA PHE A 52 5.30 -11.29 -1.64
C PHE A 52 5.49 -9.93 -2.30
N GLN A 53 5.21 -9.80 -3.60
CA GLN A 53 5.25 -8.51 -4.30
C GLN A 53 4.17 -7.55 -3.77
N MET A 54 2.95 -8.04 -3.57
CA MET A 54 1.83 -7.22 -3.12
C MET A 54 1.92 -6.82 -1.64
N SER A 55 2.64 -7.57 -0.81
CA SER A 55 2.80 -7.25 0.62
C SER A 55 3.30 -5.83 0.85
N PHE A 56 4.32 -5.40 0.11
CA PHE A 56 4.84 -4.04 0.19
C PHE A 56 3.84 -3.01 -0.34
N ALA A 57 3.20 -3.29 -1.48
CA ALA A 57 2.22 -2.38 -2.07
C ALA A 57 1.06 -2.11 -1.09
N VAL A 58 0.56 -3.14 -0.40
CA VAL A 58 -0.50 -3.01 0.61
C VAL A 58 -0.01 -2.23 1.84
N GLU A 59 1.20 -2.53 2.36
CA GLU A 59 1.79 -1.76 3.47
C GLU A 59 1.92 -0.27 3.13
N ALA A 60 2.47 0.02 1.94
CA ALA A 60 2.66 1.36 1.42
C ALA A 60 1.33 2.11 1.21
N ALA A 61 0.30 1.44 0.68
CA ALA A 61 -1.01 2.02 0.47
C ALA A 61 -1.70 2.33 1.81
N LEU A 62 -1.69 1.39 2.76
CA LEU A 62 -2.31 1.59 4.07
C LEU A 62 -1.57 2.65 4.92
N SER A 63 -0.26 2.81 4.76
CA SER A 63 0.51 3.86 5.45
C SER A 63 0.15 5.28 5.00
N ARG A 64 -0.31 5.44 3.75
CA ARG A 64 -0.67 6.73 3.14
C ARG A 64 -2.18 6.98 3.15
N ALA A 65 -2.98 5.95 3.43
CA ALA A 65 -4.42 6.05 3.44
C ALA A 65 -4.88 6.95 4.59
N VAL A 66 -5.53 8.07 4.24
CA VAL A 66 -6.11 9.01 5.21
C VAL A 66 -7.15 8.33 6.11
N ASN A 67 -7.78 7.24 5.64
CA ASN A 67 -8.71 6.43 6.41
C ASN A 67 -8.53 4.94 6.12
N ALA A 68 -7.57 4.30 6.78
CA ALA A 68 -7.34 2.85 6.69
C ALA A 68 -8.60 2.03 7.05
N GLY A 69 -9.53 2.59 7.83
CA GLY A 69 -10.80 1.96 8.17
C GLY A 69 -11.73 1.70 6.97
N ARG A 70 -11.49 2.33 5.80
CA ARG A 70 -12.22 2.02 4.56
C ARG A 70 -11.81 0.70 3.91
N TYR A 71 -10.73 0.06 4.37
CA TYR A 71 -10.16 -1.13 3.72
C TYR A 71 -9.94 -2.27 4.73
N PRO A 72 -11.02 -2.84 5.30
CA PRO A 72 -10.93 -3.92 6.28
C PRO A 72 -10.28 -5.20 5.74
N ALA A 73 -10.52 -5.59 4.48
CA ALA A 73 -9.92 -6.78 3.89
C ALA A 73 -8.42 -6.60 3.66
N LEU A 74 -7.98 -5.44 3.16
CA LEU A 74 -6.54 -5.10 3.07
C LEU A 74 -5.87 -5.09 4.44
N THR A 75 -6.55 -4.55 5.46
CA THR A 75 -6.04 -4.53 6.83
C THR A 75 -5.91 -5.94 7.40
N ALA A 76 -6.90 -6.79 7.15
CA ALA A 76 -6.87 -8.20 7.56
C ALA A 76 -5.76 -8.98 6.83
N TYR A 77 -5.59 -8.75 5.53
CA TYR A 77 -4.51 -9.31 4.72
C TYR A 77 -3.14 -8.93 5.29
N LYS A 78 -2.91 -7.64 5.55
CA LYS A 78 -1.66 -7.14 6.15
C LYS A 78 -1.39 -7.83 7.49
N LYS A 79 -2.38 -7.90 8.38
CA LYS A 79 -2.25 -8.57 9.66
C LYS A 79 -1.89 -10.05 9.49
N LYS A 80 -2.56 -10.74 8.57
CA LYS A 80 -2.29 -12.15 8.24
C LYS A 80 -0.86 -12.35 7.71
N MET A 81 -0.39 -11.48 6.81
CA MET A 81 0.97 -11.54 6.28
C MET A 81 2.02 -11.33 7.39
N ASN A 82 1.82 -10.32 8.24
CA ASN A 82 2.77 -9.95 9.30
C ASN A 82 2.83 -10.99 10.43
N ALA A 83 1.76 -11.76 10.64
CA ALA A 83 1.71 -12.85 11.61
C ALA A 83 2.56 -14.07 11.19
N ARG A 84 2.98 -14.17 9.93
CA ARG A 84 3.74 -15.34 9.45
C ARG A 84 5.15 -15.35 10.04
N PRO A 85 5.64 -16.48 10.59
CA PRO A 85 7.01 -16.58 11.11
C PRO A 85 8.08 -16.24 10.06
N ALA A 86 7.83 -16.58 8.79
CA ALA A 86 8.73 -16.23 7.70
C ALA A 86 8.85 -14.71 7.47
N TYR A 87 7.73 -13.98 7.59
CA TYR A 87 7.71 -12.52 7.49
C TYR A 87 8.49 -11.90 8.65
N GLN A 88 8.25 -12.35 9.89
CA GLN A 88 8.96 -11.86 11.07
C GLN A 88 10.48 -12.09 10.97
N ARG A 89 10.93 -13.27 10.50
CA ARG A 89 12.35 -13.52 10.24
C ARG A 89 12.92 -12.57 9.17
N ALA A 90 12.14 -12.24 8.15
CA ALA A 90 12.55 -11.28 7.12
C ALA A 90 12.74 -9.88 7.72
N ILE A 91 11.84 -9.42 8.59
CA ILE A 91 11.97 -8.14 9.30
C ILE A 91 13.21 -8.10 10.20
N VAL A 92 13.49 -9.18 10.94
CA VAL A 92 14.70 -9.25 11.78
C VAL A 92 15.99 -9.10 10.96
N LYS A 93 16.01 -9.62 9.73
CA LYS A 93 17.18 -9.55 8.85
C LYS A 93 17.25 -8.28 8.00
N GLY A 94 16.11 -7.81 7.50
CA GLY A 94 16.01 -6.74 6.51
C GLY A 94 15.55 -5.40 7.07
N GLY A 95 15.11 -5.35 8.33
CA GLY A 95 14.57 -4.16 8.97
C GLY A 95 13.06 -3.97 8.75
N PRO A 96 12.48 -2.91 9.33
CA PRO A 96 11.06 -2.60 9.19
C PRO A 96 10.71 -2.23 7.75
N VAL A 97 9.58 -2.75 7.26
CA VAL A 97 9.11 -2.51 5.87
C VAL A 97 8.74 -1.05 5.61
N MET A 98 8.13 -0.39 6.60
CA MET A 98 7.86 1.04 6.57
C MET A 98 8.79 1.74 7.54
N MET A 99 9.53 2.73 7.06
CA MET A 99 10.32 3.59 7.94
C MET A 99 9.37 4.49 8.73
N SER A 100 9.56 4.55 10.04
CA SER A 100 8.94 5.58 10.88
C SER A 100 9.44 6.93 10.40
N ALA A 101 8.53 7.86 10.11
CA ALA A 101 8.86 9.26 9.83
C ALA A 101 9.35 9.98 11.08
#